data_AF-A0A523R4Y3-F1
#
_entry.id   AF-A0A523R4Y3-F1
#
_cell.length_a   1.000
_cell.length_b   1.000
_cell.length_c   1.000
_cell.angle_alpha   90.00
_cell.angle_beta   90.00
_cell.angle_gamma   90.00
#
_symmetry.space_group_name_H-M   'P 1'
#
loop_
_entity.id
_entity.type
_entity.pdbx_description
1 polymer ?
#
loop_
_entity_poly.entity_id
_entity_poly.type
_entity_poly.pdbx_seq_one_letter_code
_entity_poly.pdbx_strand_id
1 'polypeptide(L)'
;MRLTIFVLSFFMVVATFVQASIDQKEMKDFMDETEKLLNLKKTIERIEKGEINSLKLQIIYLILQKTSEHYIHNLNGATGNKVYLHVDGHKEAVYDPKGDLVQDGINDGSYNYYDREKEPLKHFSFDTHPWIMWGASEKDPTSQQERIFGLVSDIELGLSAALESKGGLKNVKKHNWDRLGQLQALAIIYLALEKANCDSLYSLFEKEISKITRNEITKSLRSLESGLNKVYLSEKGNEKNPTRTSVTFQKDADIVRLKHLKYYGELIGKYRAAKGIYPFQGRKDNPIYVHIANDKQKKATKDGPKSPHVVIPLAEFIAEIESTLGHEIAEYYDPQYSGVYKPSFYTYKVHQDIYFFAIHVHQPFPFAKKVSEFYYKVEISNYPTFRNRAHDPQLLFNSPEFEQELKKKIQKEGFFRKREEKYIHFTKGKITEEHNGGNLKKQ
;
A
#
# COMPACT_ATOMS: atom_id res chain seq x y z
N MET A 1 -23.42 54.67 -47.60
CA MET A 1 -23.77 54.36 -46.20
C MET A 1 -24.11 52.87 -46.16
N ARG A 2 -23.29 52.08 -45.44
CA ARG A 2 -23.49 50.72 -44.88
C ARG A 2 -24.54 49.79 -45.55
N LEU A 3 -24.12 48.59 -45.96
CA LEU A 3 -24.26 47.37 -45.15
C LEU A 3 -23.64 46.16 -45.87
N THR A 4 -22.42 45.79 -45.48
CA THR A 4 -21.81 44.52 -45.82
C THR A 4 -22.45 43.45 -44.93
N ILE A 5 -23.28 42.57 -45.48
CA ILE A 5 -23.77 41.39 -44.76
C ILE A 5 -22.78 40.26 -45.02
N PHE A 6 -21.94 40.01 -44.03
CA PHE A 6 -21.12 38.80 -43.92
C PHE A 6 -22.04 37.61 -43.65
N VAL A 7 -22.14 36.69 -44.61
CA VAL A 7 -22.65 35.33 -44.37
C VAL A 7 -21.51 34.56 -43.71
N LEU A 8 -21.43 34.66 -42.39
CA LEU A 8 -20.59 33.80 -41.56
C LEU A 8 -21.44 32.60 -41.15
N SER A 9 -21.37 31.55 -41.98
CA SER A 9 -21.96 30.26 -41.71
C SER A 9 -21.42 29.73 -40.37
N PHE A 10 -22.32 29.74 -39.40
CA PHE A 10 -22.14 29.35 -38.02
C PHE A 10 -21.99 27.82 -37.95
N PHE A 11 -20.76 27.31 -38.07
CA PHE A 11 -20.42 25.96 -37.62
C PHE A 11 -20.37 25.97 -36.08
N MET A 12 -21.55 25.98 -35.44
CA MET A 12 -21.66 25.59 -34.05
C MET A 12 -21.44 24.06 -34.00
N VAL A 13 -20.19 23.64 -33.87
CA VAL A 13 -19.89 22.29 -33.38
C VAL A 13 -20.36 22.28 -31.94
N VAL A 14 -21.59 21.80 -31.71
CA VAL A 14 -22.03 21.40 -30.39
C VAL A 14 -21.15 20.23 -30.01
N ALA A 15 -20.03 20.50 -29.35
CA ALA A 15 -19.30 19.48 -28.63
C ALA A 15 -20.23 19.02 -27.51
N THR A 16 -21.02 17.97 -27.78
CA THR A 16 -21.74 17.27 -26.73
C THR A 16 -20.69 16.72 -25.78
N PHE A 17 -20.53 17.37 -24.63
CA PHE A 17 -19.73 16.85 -23.54
C PHE A 17 -20.38 15.54 -23.10
N VAL A 18 -19.86 14.41 -23.55
CA VAL A 18 -20.28 13.10 -23.09
C VAL A 18 -19.73 12.96 -21.67
N GLN A 19 -20.56 13.25 -20.69
CA GLN A 19 -20.30 12.92 -19.30
C GLN A 19 -20.53 11.42 -19.13
N ALA A 20 -19.56 10.70 -18.55
CA ALA A 20 -19.77 9.30 -18.23
C ALA A 20 -20.83 9.21 -17.12
N SER A 21 -21.89 8.44 -17.37
CA SER A 21 -22.97 8.17 -16.43
C SER A 21 -23.06 6.68 -16.19
N ILE A 22 -23.21 6.27 -14.93
CA ILE A 22 -23.46 4.87 -14.57
C ILE A 22 -24.96 4.61 -14.74
N ASP A 23 -25.32 3.50 -15.37
CA ASP A 23 -26.73 3.12 -15.50
C ASP A 23 -27.34 2.77 -14.13
N GLN A 24 -28.61 3.08 -13.92
CA GLN A 24 -29.27 2.83 -12.62
C GLN A 24 -29.25 1.35 -12.23
N LYS A 25 -29.35 0.44 -13.21
CA LYS A 25 -29.26 -1.00 -12.95
C LYS A 25 -27.86 -1.37 -12.47
N GLU A 26 -26.82 -0.85 -13.11
CA GLU A 26 -25.42 -1.08 -12.70
C GLU A 26 -25.14 -0.53 -11.30
N MET A 27 -25.62 0.69 -11.00
CA MET A 27 -25.53 1.27 -9.67
C MET A 27 -26.19 0.37 -8.62
N LYS A 28 -27.39 -0.11 -8.91
CA LYS A 28 -28.13 -0.98 -8.01
C LYS A 28 -27.43 -2.33 -7.81
N ASP A 29 -26.97 -2.96 -8.89
CA ASP A 29 -26.29 -4.25 -8.85
C ASP A 29 -24.99 -4.15 -8.02
N PHE A 30 -24.21 -3.08 -8.22
CA PHE A 30 -23.01 -2.81 -7.44
C PHE A 30 -23.32 -2.57 -5.96
N MET A 31 -24.33 -1.77 -5.64
CA MET A 31 -24.73 -1.51 -4.25
C MET A 31 -25.29 -2.75 -3.55
N ASP A 32 -26.06 -3.59 -4.23
CA ASP A 32 -26.54 -4.88 -3.70
C ASP A 32 -25.38 -5.82 -3.37
N GLU A 33 -24.30 -5.79 -4.15
CA GLU A 33 -23.06 -6.53 -3.85
C GLU A 33 -22.35 -5.94 -2.63
N THR A 34 -22.17 -4.62 -2.58
CA THR A 34 -21.56 -3.92 -1.43
C THR A 34 -22.33 -4.20 -0.13
N GLU A 35 -23.66 -4.17 -0.15
CA GLU A 35 -24.50 -4.48 1.02
C GLU A 35 -24.24 -5.88 1.57
N LYS A 36 -24.09 -6.87 0.69
CA LYS A 36 -23.79 -8.26 1.06
C LYS A 36 -22.37 -8.37 1.58
N LEU A 37 -21.40 -7.83 0.84
CA LEU A 37 -19.97 -7.93 1.14
C LEU A 37 -19.63 -7.32 2.50
N LEU A 38 -20.16 -6.13 2.78
CA LEU A 38 -19.89 -5.40 4.02
C LEU A 38 -20.92 -5.68 5.13
N ASN A 39 -21.87 -6.60 4.90
CA ASN A 39 -22.93 -6.98 5.82
C ASN A 39 -23.73 -5.77 6.35
N LEU A 40 -24.16 -4.89 5.42
CA LEU A 40 -24.80 -3.61 5.76
C LEU A 40 -26.30 -3.74 5.99
N LYS A 41 -26.92 -4.86 5.61
CA LYS A 41 -28.38 -5.05 5.63
C LYS A 41 -29.04 -4.54 6.92
N LYS A 42 -28.54 -5.00 8.08
CA LYS A 42 -29.10 -4.61 9.38
C LYS A 42 -28.95 -3.10 9.64
N THR A 43 -27.84 -2.50 9.26
CA THR A 43 -27.61 -1.06 9.45
C THR A 43 -28.52 -0.23 8.54
N ILE A 44 -28.68 -0.64 7.28
CA ILE A 44 -29.57 0.02 6.32
C ILE A 44 -31.02 -0.02 6.81
N GLU A 45 -31.51 -1.19 7.25
CA GLU A 45 -32.85 -1.34 7.82
C GLU A 45 -33.08 -0.39 9.02
N ARG A 46 -32.06 -0.20 9.87
CA ARG A 46 -32.13 0.75 11.00
C ARG A 46 -32.20 2.20 10.54
N ILE A 47 -31.49 2.58 9.48
CA ILE A 47 -31.56 3.92 8.89
C ILE A 47 -32.97 4.17 8.33
N GLU A 48 -33.49 3.23 7.54
CA GLU A 48 -34.81 3.37 6.90
C GLU A 48 -35.95 3.45 7.90
N LYS A 49 -35.89 2.67 8.99
CA LYS A 49 -36.87 2.72 10.08
C LYS A 49 -36.75 3.97 10.97
N GLY A 50 -35.73 4.80 10.76
CA GLY A 50 -35.46 5.98 11.59
C GLY A 50 -34.96 5.64 13.00
N GLU A 51 -34.41 4.44 13.21
CA GLU A 51 -33.84 4.01 14.49
C GLU A 51 -32.48 4.69 14.77
N ILE A 52 -31.84 5.22 13.73
CA ILE A 52 -30.61 6.01 13.84
C ILE A 52 -30.96 7.49 13.82
N ASN A 53 -30.45 8.23 14.80
CA ASN A 53 -30.67 9.67 14.94
C ASN A 53 -30.26 10.40 13.65
N SER A 54 -31.20 11.16 13.06
CA SER A 54 -31.00 11.88 11.80
C SER A 54 -29.85 12.89 11.87
N LEU A 55 -29.58 13.50 13.03
CA LEU A 55 -28.44 14.39 13.21
C LEU A 55 -27.11 13.69 12.99
N LYS A 56 -26.96 12.42 13.43
CA LYS A 56 -25.74 11.64 13.18
C LYS A 56 -25.51 11.43 11.68
N LEU A 57 -26.57 11.15 10.93
CA LEU A 57 -26.52 10.97 9.48
C LEU A 57 -26.21 12.28 8.75
N GLN A 58 -26.80 13.40 9.20
CA GLN A 58 -26.50 14.72 8.65
C GLN A 58 -25.05 15.14 8.90
N ILE A 59 -24.49 14.80 10.06
CA ILE A 59 -23.07 15.02 10.39
C ILE A 59 -22.18 14.25 9.40
N ILE A 60 -22.47 12.96 9.15
CA ILE A 60 -21.72 12.16 8.18
C ILE A 60 -21.78 12.82 6.79
N TYR A 61 -22.97 13.19 6.34
CA TYR A 61 -23.15 13.89 5.06
C TYR A 61 -22.30 15.16 4.99
N LEU A 62 -22.36 16.02 6.01
CA LEU A 62 -21.66 17.30 6.01
C LEU A 62 -20.14 17.11 6.00
N ILE A 63 -19.62 16.12 6.75
CA ILE A 63 -18.20 15.78 6.74
C ILE A 63 -17.78 15.38 5.32
N LEU A 64 -18.49 14.41 4.71
CA LEU A 64 -18.17 13.95 3.36
C LEU A 64 -18.26 15.08 2.32
N GLN A 65 -19.24 15.97 2.44
CA GLN A 65 -19.36 17.16 1.58
C GLN A 65 -18.15 18.09 1.67
N LYS A 66 -17.50 18.14 2.84
CA LYS A 66 -16.34 18.99 3.09
C LYS A 66 -15.00 18.28 2.90
N THR A 67 -15.00 16.96 2.75
CA THR A 67 -13.80 16.17 2.49
C THR A 67 -13.27 16.48 1.09
N SER A 68 -12.01 16.90 1.01
CA SER A 68 -11.24 17.03 -0.24
C SER A 68 -10.39 15.80 -0.44
N GLU A 69 -10.17 15.42 -1.69
CA GLU A 69 -9.29 14.31 -2.07
C GLU A 69 -7.86 14.83 -2.22
N HIS A 70 -7.14 15.01 -1.12
CA HIS A 70 -5.76 15.49 -1.13
C HIS A 70 -4.79 14.36 -0.78
N TYR A 71 -4.99 13.70 0.35
CA TYR A 71 -4.14 12.65 0.87
C TYR A 71 -4.28 11.34 0.08
N ILE A 72 -5.43 11.07 -0.55
CA ILE A 72 -5.57 9.91 -1.44
C ILE A 72 -4.61 9.95 -2.66
N HIS A 73 -4.16 11.15 -3.06
CA HIS A 73 -3.15 11.34 -4.13
C HIS A 73 -1.73 11.52 -3.58
N ASN A 74 -1.48 11.20 -2.31
CA ASN A 74 -0.15 11.27 -1.68
C ASN A 74 0.21 9.92 -1.02
N LEU A 75 -0.09 8.81 -1.70
CA LEU A 75 0.20 7.46 -1.25
C LEU A 75 1.59 6.98 -1.71
N ASN A 76 2.07 5.90 -1.07
CA ASN A 76 3.34 5.23 -1.41
C ASN A 76 4.59 6.16 -1.37
N GLY A 77 4.59 7.13 -0.44
CA GLY A 77 5.70 8.04 -0.21
C GLY A 77 5.71 9.28 -1.12
N ALA A 78 4.70 9.46 -1.97
CA ALA A 78 4.45 10.73 -2.64
C ALA A 78 4.06 11.81 -1.60
N THR A 79 4.53 13.03 -1.80
CA THR A 79 4.19 14.18 -0.93
C THR A 79 4.06 15.46 -1.75
N GLY A 80 3.14 16.32 -1.34
CA GLY A 80 2.96 17.65 -1.94
C GLY A 80 2.28 17.64 -3.30
N ASN A 81 1.64 16.54 -3.70
CA ASN A 81 0.83 16.50 -4.90
C ASN A 81 -0.37 17.45 -4.76
N LYS A 82 -0.68 18.17 -5.83
CA LYS A 82 -1.80 19.13 -5.91
C LYS A 82 -2.84 18.61 -6.87
N VAL A 83 -4.07 18.56 -6.39
CA VAL A 83 -5.23 18.11 -7.15
C VAL A 83 -6.00 19.32 -7.65
N TYR A 84 -6.33 19.32 -8.92
CA TYR A 84 -7.16 20.33 -9.56
C TYR A 84 -8.40 19.64 -10.10
N LEU A 85 -9.56 20.09 -9.63
CA LEU A 85 -10.86 19.63 -10.11
C LEU A 85 -11.35 20.57 -11.20
N HIS A 86 -11.74 20.01 -12.34
CA HIS A 86 -12.39 20.75 -13.39
C HIS A 86 -13.72 21.34 -12.89
N VAL A 87 -14.17 22.46 -13.48
CA VAL A 87 -15.36 23.21 -13.02
C VAL A 87 -16.67 22.43 -13.10
N ASP A 88 -16.70 21.34 -13.86
CA ASP A 88 -17.85 20.42 -13.92
C ASP A 88 -17.92 19.48 -12.71
N GLY A 89 -16.84 19.37 -11.92
CA GLY A 89 -16.76 18.51 -10.75
C GLY A 89 -16.38 17.05 -11.05
N HIS A 90 -16.07 16.71 -12.31
CA HIS A 90 -15.94 15.31 -12.74
C HIS A 90 -14.52 14.91 -13.14
N LYS A 91 -13.66 15.85 -13.54
CA LYS A 91 -12.30 15.53 -14.02
C LYS A 91 -11.25 16.08 -13.09
N GLU A 92 -10.29 15.24 -12.74
CA GLU A 92 -9.16 15.63 -11.91
C GLU A 92 -7.86 15.63 -12.69
N ALA A 93 -6.99 16.57 -12.34
CA ALA A 93 -5.60 16.55 -12.74
C ALA A 93 -4.72 16.71 -11.49
N VAL A 94 -3.76 15.81 -11.34
CA VAL A 94 -2.85 15.80 -10.20
C VAL A 94 -1.46 16.15 -10.68
N TYR A 95 -0.86 17.16 -10.06
CA TYR A 95 0.50 17.60 -10.37
C TYR A 95 1.40 17.41 -9.16
N ASP A 96 2.61 16.94 -9.38
CA ASP A 96 3.62 16.80 -8.34
C ASP A 96 4.18 18.18 -7.92
N PRO A 97 5.03 18.27 -6.88
CA PRO A 97 5.62 19.54 -6.45
C PRO A 97 6.47 20.27 -7.50
N LYS A 98 6.90 19.59 -8.57
CA LYS A 98 7.65 20.18 -9.69
C LYS A 98 6.73 20.71 -10.78
N GLY A 99 5.43 20.41 -10.70
CA GLY A 99 4.43 20.78 -11.70
C GLY A 99 4.27 19.74 -12.81
N ASP A 100 4.83 18.54 -12.66
CA ASP A 100 4.67 17.44 -13.61
C ASP A 100 3.35 16.70 -13.35
N LEU A 101 2.64 16.33 -14.42
CA LEU A 101 1.39 15.56 -14.31
C LEU A 101 1.68 14.16 -13.75
N VAL A 102 0.99 13.77 -12.69
CA VAL A 102 1.11 12.46 -12.05
C VAL A 102 0.33 11.42 -12.85
N GLN A 103 1.04 10.38 -13.31
CA GLN A 103 0.51 9.26 -14.12
C GLN A 103 1.09 7.91 -13.67
N ASP A 104 1.19 7.70 -12.36
CA ASP A 104 1.80 6.49 -11.77
C ASP A 104 0.81 5.33 -11.56
N GLY A 105 -0.48 5.55 -11.80
CA GLY A 105 -1.56 4.60 -11.57
C GLY A 105 -1.88 4.36 -10.09
N ILE A 106 -1.43 5.25 -9.21
CA ILE A 106 -1.64 5.21 -7.75
C ILE A 106 -2.24 6.54 -7.28
N ASN A 107 -1.63 7.65 -7.69
CA ASN A 107 -1.88 9.01 -7.26
C ASN A 107 -2.37 9.90 -8.41
N ASP A 108 -2.61 9.33 -9.59
CA ASP A 108 -3.11 10.03 -10.76
C ASP A 108 -4.50 10.62 -10.53
N GLY A 109 -4.86 11.61 -11.36
CA GLY A 109 -6.20 12.19 -11.33
C GLY A 109 -7.24 11.19 -11.81
N SER A 110 -8.35 11.11 -11.09
CA SER A 110 -9.44 10.20 -11.41
C SER A 110 -10.58 10.91 -12.16
N TYR A 111 -11.54 10.13 -12.63
CA TYR A 111 -12.81 10.65 -13.09
C TYR A 111 -13.86 10.40 -11.99
N ASN A 112 -14.42 11.48 -11.46
CA ASN A 112 -15.51 11.42 -10.50
C ASN A 112 -16.83 11.28 -11.27
N TYR A 113 -17.60 10.23 -11.02
CA TYR A 113 -18.96 10.08 -11.53
C TYR A 113 -19.92 11.06 -10.87
N TYR A 114 -19.62 11.48 -9.64
CA TYR A 114 -20.45 12.42 -8.88
C TYR A 114 -19.62 13.56 -8.30
N ASP A 115 -20.19 14.76 -8.35
CA ASP A 115 -19.59 15.96 -7.74
C ASP A 115 -19.62 15.82 -6.21
N ARG A 116 -18.45 15.92 -5.57
CA ARG A 116 -18.30 15.73 -4.11
C ARG A 116 -19.07 16.76 -3.27
N GLU A 117 -19.27 17.98 -3.76
CA GLU A 117 -19.96 19.03 -3.00
C GLU A 117 -21.48 18.92 -3.17
N LYS A 118 -21.95 18.54 -4.37
CA LYS A 118 -23.38 18.42 -4.68
C LYS A 118 -23.96 17.06 -4.27
N GLU A 119 -23.21 15.99 -4.48
CA GLU A 119 -23.65 14.60 -4.30
C GLU A 119 -22.66 13.75 -3.46
N PRO A 120 -22.25 14.21 -2.26
CA PRO A 120 -21.16 13.60 -1.48
C PRO A 120 -21.35 12.12 -1.15
N LEU A 121 -22.60 11.69 -0.92
CA LEU A 121 -22.89 10.28 -0.60
C LEU A 121 -22.74 9.38 -1.84
N LYS A 122 -23.11 9.87 -3.03
CA LYS A 122 -22.91 9.11 -4.25
C LYS A 122 -21.45 9.13 -4.67
N HIS A 123 -20.78 10.26 -4.53
CA HIS A 123 -19.34 10.36 -4.73
C HIS A 123 -18.59 9.35 -3.86
N PHE A 124 -18.91 9.28 -2.56
CA PHE A 124 -18.36 8.24 -1.71
C PHE A 124 -18.67 6.82 -2.21
N SER A 125 -19.90 6.53 -2.63
CA SER A 125 -20.30 5.17 -3.03
C SER A 125 -19.76 4.71 -4.38
N PHE A 126 -19.53 5.61 -5.34
CA PHE A 126 -19.16 5.24 -6.71
C PHE A 126 -17.77 5.72 -7.15
N ASP A 127 -17.15 6.62 -6.40
CA ASP A 127 -15.80 7.10 -6.66
C ASP A 127 -14.85 6.60 -5.56
N THR A 128 -15.09 6.99 -4.31
CA THR A 128 -14.19 6.68 -3.19
C THR A 128 -14.25 5.20 -2.75
N HIS A 129 -15.44 4.61 -2.62
CA HIS A 129 -15.62 3.23 -2.15
C HIS A 129 -15.00 2.20 -3.11
N PRO A 130 -15.22 2.27 -4.44
CA PRO A 130 -14.50 1.44 -5.40
C PRO A 130 -12.99 1.60 -5.31
N TRP A 131 -12.49 2.84 -5.15
CA TRP A 131 -11.06 3.08 -4.94
C TRP A 131 -10.54 2.38 -3.68
N ILE A 132 -11.24 2.45 -2.55
CA ILE A 132 -10.88 1.68 -1.34
C ILE A 132 -10.80 0.19 -1.66
N MET A 133 -11.79 -0.34 -2.40
CA MET A 133 -11.88 -1.77 -2.72
C MET A 133 -10.79 -2.24 -3.67
N TRP A 134 -10.51 -1.49 -4.72
CA TRP A 134 -9.77 -1.97 -5.88
C TRP A 134 -8.48 -1.20 -6.19
N GLY A 135 -8.30 -0.01 -5.63
CA GLY A 135 -7.20 0.89 -5.97
C GLY A 135 -7.51 1.75 -7.20
N ALA A 136 -6.60 2.68 -7.52
CA ALA A 136 -6.75 3.60 -8.65
C ALA A 136 -6.58 2.93 -10.02
N SER A 137 -5.77 1.86 -10.09
CA SER A 137 -5.54 1.11 -11.32
C SER A 137 -5.22 -0.36 -11.05
N GLU A 138 -5.20 -1.19 -12.09
CA GLU A 138 -4.76 -2.59 -12.00
C GLU A 138 -3.34 -2.74 -11.44
N LYS A 139 -2.51 -1.70 -11.58
CA LYS A 139 -1.12 -1.67 -11.12
C LYS A 139 -0.96 -1.04 -9.74
N ASP A 140 -2.03 -0.51 -9.14
CA ASP A 140 -2.01 0.12 -7.83
C ASP A 140 -1.56 -0.90 -6.76
N PRO A 141 -0.36 -0.75 -6.17
CA PRO A 141 0.16 -1.70 -5.20
C PRO A 141 -0.37 -1.44 -3.79
N THR A 142 -1.15 -0.38 -3.57
CA THR A 142 -1.60 0.01 -2.23
C THR A 142 -2.56 -1.03 -1.67
N SER A 143 -2.53 -1.20 -0.37
CA SER A 143 -3.50 -2.01 0.37
C SER A 143 -4.75 -1.20 0.68
N GLN A 144 -5.86 -1.89 0.96
CA GLN A 144 -7.07 -1.23 1.45
C GLN A 144 -6.81 -0.45 2.75
N GLN A 145 -5.89 -0.91 3.59
CA GLN A 145 -5.50 -0.22 4.83
C GLN A 145 -4.84 1.12 4.53
N GLU A 146 -3.89 1.15 3.58
CA GLU A 146 -3.25 2.40 3.13
C GLU A 146 -4.27 3.36 2.53
N ARG A 147 -5.24 2.86 1.77
CA ARG A 147 -6.31 3.68 1.19
C ARG A 147 -7.30 4.20 2.24
N ILE A 148 -7.67 3.38 3.22
CA ILE A 148 -8.47 3.81 4.38
C ILE A 148 -7.73 4.92 5.14
N PHE A 149 -6.42 4.77 5.35
CA PHE A 149 -5.61 5.81 5.99
C PHE A 149 -5.59 7.11 5.18
N GLY A 150 -5.44 7.03 3.85
CA GLY A 150 -5.53 8.17 2.94
C GLY A 150 -6.89 8.89 3.07
N LEU A 151 -7.99 8.14 2.97
CA LEU A 151 -9.35 8.67 3.15
C LEU A 151 -9.54 9.33 4.53
N VAL A 152 -9.10 8.70 5.62
CA VAL A 152 -9.28 9.27 6.97
C VAL A 152 -8.48 10.55 7.13
N SER A 153 -7.31 10.64 6.49
CA SER A 153 -6.51 11.86 6.47
C SER A 153 -7.24 12.99 5.73
N ASP A 154 -7.94 12.68 4.64
CA ASP A 154 -8.80 13.63 3.94
C ASP A 154 -10.04 14.02 4.76
N ILE A 155 -10.62 13.05 5.47
CA ILE A 155 -11.72 13.29 6.42
C ILE A 155 -11.27 14.20 7.58
N GLU A 156 -9.98 14.23 7.97
CA GLU A 156 -9.49 15.20 8.95
C GLU A 156 -9.75 16.64 8.49
N LEU A 157 -9.43 16.94 7.23
CA LEU A 157 -9.68 18.25 6.63
C LEU A 157 -11.19 18.53 6.52
N GLY A 158 -11.95 17.54 6.05
CA GLY A 158 -13.41 17.64 5.94
C GLY A 158 -14.11 17.84 7.28
N LEU A 159 -13.66 17.15 8.33
CA LEU A 159 -14.19 17.29 9.69
C LEU A 159 -13.93 18.69 10.24
N SER A 160 -12.71 19.22 10.11
CA SER A 160 -12.39 20.59 10.52
C SER A 160 -13.29 21.61 9.81
N ALA A 161 -13.41 21.51 8.48
CA ALA A 161 -14.27 22.40 7.70
C ALA A 161 -15.77 22.25 8.03
N ALA A 162 -16.24 21.04 8.34
CA ALA A 162 -17.61 20.78 8.78
C ALA A 162 -17.89 21.38 10.17
N LEU A 163 -16.90 21.34 11.09
CA LEU A 163 -17.00 21.96 12.41
C LEU A 163 -17.03 23.49 12.35
N GLU A 164 -16.34 24.09 11.38
CA GLU A 164 -16.42 25.54 11.11
C GLU A 164 -17.76 25.94 10.50
N SER A 165 -18.37 25.05 9.72
CA SER A 165 -19.62 25.30 8.99
C SER A 165 -20.85 24.58 9.55
N LYS A 166 -20.91 24.34 10.87
CA LYS A 166 -22.01 23.60 11.55
C LYS A 166 -23.42 24.09 11.21
N GLY A 167 -23.58 25.38 10.90
CA GLY A 167 -24.86 25.93 10.44
C GLY A 167 -25.42 25.22 9.21
N GLY A 168 -24.56 24.62 8.38
CA GLY A 168 -24.91 23.83 7.21
C GLY A 168 -25.72 22.57 7.51
N LEU A 169 -25.69 22.04 8.74
CA LEU A 169 -26.51 20.89 9.14
C LEU A 169 -28.02 21.13 8.95
N LYS A 170 -28.47 22.39 9.03
CA LYS A 170 -29.88 22.76 8.81
C LYS A 170 -30.33 22.54 7.37
N ASN A 171 -29.39 22.56 6.43
CA ASN A 171 -29.64 22.45 4.99
C ASN A 171 -29.52 21.01 4.48
N VAL A 172 -29.01 20.09 5.31
CA VAL A 172 -28.91 18.67 4.96
C VAL A 172 -30.28 18.02 5.11
N LYS A 173 -30.72 17.26 4.11
CA LYS A 173 -31.98 16.50 4.18
C LYS A 173 -31.95 15.56 5.39
N LYS A 174 -33.07 15.47 6.10
CA LYS A 174 -33.19 14.60 7.30
C LYS A 174 -33.59 13.16 6.96
N HIS A 175 -34.25 12.97 5.82
CA HIS A 175 -34.86 11.71 5.38
C HIS A 175 -34.82 11.57 3.85
N ASN A 176 -35.21 10.40 3.35
CA ASN A 176 -35.32 10.04 1.92
C ASN A 176 -33.99 9.91 1.17
N TRP A 177 -33.03 9.22 1.79
CA TRP A 177 -31.83 8.76 1.10
C TRP A 177 -32.19 7.60 0.18
N ASP A 178 -31.73 7.63 -1.07
CA ASP A 178 -32.00 6.55 -2.02
C ASP A 178 -31.17 5.28 -1.74
N ARG A 179 -31.62 4.14 -2.28
CA ARG A 179 -30.88 2.87 -2.29
C ARG A 179 -29.85 2.77 -3.42
N LEU A 180 -29.67 3.84 -4.19
CA LEU A 180 -28.73 3.91 -5.31
C LEU A 180 -27.43 4.58 -4.87
N GLY A 181 -26.91 4.17 -3.70
CA GLY A 181 -25.62 4.58 -3.17
C GLY A 181 -25.69 5.46 -1.92
N GLN A 182 -26.76 6.22 -1.70
CA GLN A 182 -26.80 7.15 -0.57
C GLN A 182 -26.92 6.44 0.78
N LEU A 183 -27.85 5.48 0.90
CA LEU A 183 -28.03 4.70 2.11
C LEU A 183 -26.80 3.85 2.44
N GLN A 184 -26.13 3.30 1.43
CA GLN A 184 -24.95 2.47 1.60
C GLN A 184 -23.76 3.29 2.11
N ALA A 185 -23.52 4.50 1.57
CA ALA A 185 -22.49 5.41 2.09
C ALA A 185 -22.71 5.72 3.58
N LEU A 186 -23.92 6.11 3.94
CA LEU A 186 -24.28 6.38 5.33
C LEU A 186 -24.11 5.15 6.22
N ALA A 187 -24.56 3.99 5.76
CA ALA A 187 -24.46 2.73 6.51
C ALA A 187 -23.00 2.31 6.72
N ILE A 188 -22.11 2.47 5.74
CA ILE A 188 -20.68 2.15 5.85
C ILE A 188 -20.03 3.01 6.95
N ILE A 189 -20.17 4.33 6.87
CA ILE A 189 -19.53 5.24 7.83
C ILE A 189 -20.15 5.08 9.22
N TYR A 190 -21.48 4.96 9.31
CA TYR A 190 -22.15 4.78 10.59
C TYR A 190 -21.74 3.45 11.25
N LEU A 191 -21.72 2.35 10.49
CA LEU A 191 -21.30 1.05 11.01
C LEU A 191 -19.84 1.06 11.46
N ALA A 192 -18.96 1.78 10.74
CA ALA A 192 -17.57 1.97 11.15
C ALA A 192 -17.50 2.65 12.52
N LEU A 193 -18.21 3.76 12.70
CA LEU A 193 -18.26 4.49 13.97
C LEU A 193 -18.85 3.62 15.11
N GLU A 194 -19.89 2.84 14.82
CA GLU A 194 -20.50 1.92 15.78
C GLU A 194 -19.52 0.80 16.19
N LYS A 195 -18.87 0.13 15.23
CA LYS A 195 -17.87 -0.92 15.51
C LYS A 195 -16.63 -0.40 16.25
N ALA A 196 -16.37 0.89 16.18
CA ALA A 196 -15.28 1.55 16.89
C ALA A 196 -15.70 2.13 18.26
N ASN A 197 -16.98 2.03 18.63
CA ASN A 197 -17.56 2.73 19.79
C ASN A 197 -17.22 4.24 19.78
N CYS A 198 -17.28 4.87 18.61
CA CYS A 198 -16.83 6.24 18.37
C CYS A 198 -17.97 7.26 18.45
N ASP A 199 -18.67 7.33 19.59
CA ASP A 199 -19.64 8.43 19.78
C ASP A 199 -18.95 9.80 19.92
N SER A 200 -17.64 9.80 20.22
CA SER A 200 -16.84 11.03 20.34
C SER A 200 -16.83 11.90 19.10
N LEU A 201 -16.99 11.34 17.89
CA LEU A 201 -17.03 12.14 16.67
C LEU A 201 -18.27 13.05 16.65
N TYR A 202 -19.42 12.52 17.08
CA TYR A 202 -20.67 13.27 17.11
C TYR A 202 -20.66 14.35 18.19
N SER A 203 -20.05 14.07 19.35
CA SER A 203 -19.98 15.07 20.43
C SER A 203 -19.12 16.29 20.10
N LEU A 204 -18.23 16.21 19.09
CA LEU A 204 -17.55 17.38 18.56
C LEU A 204 -18.53 18.43 17.99
N PHE A 205 -19.65 17.99 17.43
CA PHE A 205 -20.65 18.87 16.84
C PHE A 205 -21.47 19.62 17.89
N GLU A 206 -21.54 19.12 19.13
CA GLU A 206 -22.22 19.75 20.26
C GLU A 206 -21.40 20.86 20.93
N LYS A 207 -20.08 20.88 20.72
CA LYS A 207 -19.16 21.83 21.36
C LYS A 207 -18.98 23.12 20.55
N GLU A 208 -18.62 24.21 21.21
CA GLU A 208 -18.05 25.37 20.51
C GLU A 208 -16.70 25.00 19.89
N ILE A 209 -16.43 25.46 18.67
CA ILE A 209 -15.20 25.07 17.94
C ILE A 209 -13.92 25.44 18.69
N SER A 210 -13.92 26.57 19.40
CA SER A 210 -12.79 27.04 20.22
C SER A 210 -12.47 26.13 21.41
N LYS A 211 -13.39 25.24 21.79
CA LYS A 211 -13.23 24.28 22.90
C LYS A 211 -12.85 22.88 22.43
N ILE A 212 -12.78 22.64 21.12
CA ILE A 212 -12.39 21.35 20.55
C ILE A 212 -10.88 21.27 20.49
N THR A 213 -10.30 20.26 21.13
CA THR A 213 -8.85 20.05 21.09
C THR A 213 -8.44 19.17 19.90
N ARG A 214 -7.21 19.37 19.41
CA ARG A 214 -6.62 18.50 18.38
C ARG A 214 -6.62 17.03 18.80
N ASN A 215 -6.40 16.74 20.07
CA ASN A 215 -6.39 15.38 20.60
C ASN A 215 -7.76 14.69 20.47
N GLU A 216 -8.85 15.44 20.65
CA GLU A 216 -10.20 14.89 20.46
C GLU A 216 -10.47 14.57 18.98
N ILE A 217 -10.08 15.46 18.07
CA ILE A 217 -10.15 15.22 16.62
C ILE A 217 -9.35 13.97 16.25
N THR A 218 -8.07 13.91 16.65
CA THR A 218 -7.21 12.75 16.38
C THR A 218 -7.77 11.45 16.97
N LYS A 219 -8.34 11.48 18.17
CA LYS A 219 -8.97 10.31 18.78
C LYS A 219 -10.18 9.85 17.99
N SER A 220 -11.06 10.76 17.58
CA SER A 220 -12.23 10.44 16.76
C SER A 220 -11.85 9.86 15.40
N LEU A 221 -10.82 10.43 14.75
CA LEU A 221 -10.33 9.94 13.45
C LEU A 221 -9.67 8.57 13.55
N ARG A 222 -8.83 8.32 14.56
CA ARG A 222 -8.25 6.97 14.81
C ARG A 222 -9.32 5.93 15.08
N SER A 223 -10.38 6.30 15.80
CA SER A 223 -11.52 5.42 16.01
C SER A 223 -12.28 5.17 14.70
N LEU A 224 -12.54 6.19 13.89
CA LEU A 224 -13.14 6.03 12.55
C LEU A 224 -12.29 5.12 11.66
N GLU A 225 -10.98 5.33 11.60
CA GLU A 225 -10.03 4.48 10.87
C GLU A 225 -10.10 3.02 11.33
N SER A 226 -10.07 2.78 12.65
CA SER A 226 -10.25 1.44 13.22
C SER A 226 -11.60 0.83 12.84
N GLY A 227 -12.66 1.63 12.85
CA GLY A 227 -14.01 1.26 12.45
C GLY A 227 -14.10 0.86 10.98
N LEU A 228 -13.54 1.67 10.08
CA LEU A 228 -13.49 1.42 8.65
C LEU A 228 -12.69 0.15 8.37
N ASN A 229 -11.53 0.00 9.01
CA ASN A 229 -10.78 -1.25 8.97
C ASN A 229 -11.66 -2.43 9.43
N LYS A 230 -12.41 -2.34 10.53
CA LYS A 230 -13.35 -3.40 10.93
C LYS A 230 -14.54 -3.60 9.98
N VAL A 231 -14.91 -2.64 9.16
CA VAL A 231 -15.98 -2.81 8.16
C VAL A 231 -15.42 -3.51 6.94
N TYR A 232 -14.39 -2.92 6.32
CA TYR A 232 -13.78 -3.42 5.08
C TYR A 232 -12.96 -4.70 5.27
N LEU A 233 -12.41 -4.92 6.47
CA LEU A 233 -11.48 -6.01 6.73
C LEU A 233 -12.05 -7.14 7.61
N SER A 234 -13.29 -7.04 8.12
CA SER A 234 -13.82 -8.07 9.04
C SER A 234 -14.01 -9.45 8.40
N GLU A 235 -13.66 -10.48 9.18
CA GLU A 235 -13.53 -11.88 8.77
C GLU A 235 -14.86 -12.57 8.38
N LYS A 236 -16.02 -12.04 8.80
CA LYS A 236 -17.32 -12.73 8.63
C LYS A 236 -18.10 -12.41 7.35
N GLY A 237 -17.73 -11.37 6.60
CA GLY A 237 -18.26 -11.09 5.25
C GLY A 237 -17.31 -11.49 4.12
N ASN A 238 -16.07 -11.84 4.48
CA ASN A 238 -14.93 -11.99 3.57
C ASN A 238 -14.62 -13.45 3.22
N GLU A 239 -15.64 -14.31 3.05
CA GLU A 239 -15.42 -15.55 2.28
C GLU A 239 -15.08 -15.23 0.80
N LYS A 240 -15.23 -13.96 0.36
CA LYS A 240 -14.81 -13.48 -0.97
C LYS A 240 -14.20 -12.06 -0.94
N ASN A 241 -12.92 -11.94 -0.55
CA ASN A 241 -11.96 -10.79 -0.70
C ASN A 241 -12.20 -9.51 0.13
N PRO A 242 -11.18 -8.68 0.53
CA PRO A 242 -9.74 -8.66 0.19
C PRO A 242 -8.75 -8.44 1.38
N THR A 243 -9.05 -8.84 2.63
CA THR A 243 -8.00 -9.03 3.67
C THR A 243 -7.07 -10.20 3.40
N ARG A 244 -7.50 -11.11 2.52
CA ARG A 244 -6.58 -12.03 1.85
C ARG A 244 -5.43 -11.27 1.22
N THR A 245 -5.58 -10.06 0.70
CA THR A 245 -4.51 -9.48 -0.12
C THR A 245 -3.25 -9.13 0.66
N SER A 246 -3.30 -8.66 1.93
CA SER A 246 -2.06 -8.43 2.70
C SER A 246 -1.54 -9.71 3.37
N VAL A 247 -2.38 -10.55 3.96
CA VAL A 247 -1.94 -11.82 4.58
C VAL A 247 -1.55 -12.85 3.51
N THR A 248 -2.32 -13.03 2.45
CA THR A 248 -1.95 -13.85 1.28
C THR A 248 -0.75 -13.27 0.58
N PHE A 249 -0.62 -11.95 0.38
CA PHE A 249 0.63 -11.39 -0.14
C PHE A 249 1.79 -11.74 0.78
N GLN A 250 1.65 -11.58 2.10
CA GLN A 250 2.72 -11.92 3.04
C GLN A 250 3.01 -13.43 3.05
N LYS A 251 2.01 -14.30 2.89
CA LYS A 251 2.18 -15.75 2.75
C LYS A 251 2.93 -16.12 1.47
N ASP A 252 2.48 -15.58 0.34
CA ASP A 252 3.12 -15.78 -0.96
C ASP A 252 4.55 -15.21 -0.96
N ALA A 253 4.74 -14.00 -0.42
CA ALA A 253 6.03 -13.36 -0.26
C ALA A 253 6.96 -14.16 0.66
N ASP A 254 6.44 -14.76 1.73
CA ASP A 254 7.23 -15.62 2.60
C ASP A 254 7.67 -16.90 1.88
N ILE A 255 6.83 -17.51 1.03
CA ILE A 255 7.24 -18.64 0.18
C ILE A 255 8.39 -18.22 -0.76
N VAL A 256 8.28 -17.05 -1.40
CA VAL A 256 9.35 -16.48 -2.25
C VAL A 256 10.63 -16.24 -1.46
N ARG A 257 10.53 -15.64 -0.27
CA ARG A 257 11.69 -15.42 0.63
C ARG A 257 12.35 -16.74 1.02
N LEU A 258 11.58 -17.79 1.31
CA LEU A 258 12.12 -19.13 1.62
C LEU A 258 12.83 -19.75 0.40
N LYS A 259 12.30 -19.56 -0.81
CA LYS A 259 12.99 -19.95 -2.05
C LYS A 259 14.32 -19.21 -2.20
N HIS A 260 14.34 -17.91 -1.93
CA HIS A 260 15.57 -17.09 -1.97
C HIS A 260 16.58 -17.51 -0.89
N LEU A 261 16.11 -17.82 0.33
CA LEU A 261 16.95 -18.35 1.41
C LEU A 261 17.64 -19.65 0.98
N LYS A 262 16.90 -20.57 0.37
CA LYS A 262 17.46 -21.82 -0.16
C LYS A 262 18.46 -21.55 -1.28
N TYR A 263 18.10 -20.71 -2.25
CA TYR A 263 18.97 -20.32 -3.36
C TYR A 263 20.32 -19.76 -2.89
N TYR A 264 20.30 -18.73 -2.05
CA TYR A 264 21.54 -18.12 -1.55
C TYR A 264 22.32 -19.05 -0.62
N GLY A 265 21.64 -19.83 0.22
CA GLY A 265 22.29 -20.84 1.05
C GLY A 265 23.04 -21.89 0.24
N GLU A 266 22.45 -22.37 -0.84
CA GLU A 266 23.09 -23.32 -1.77
C GLU A 266 24.27 -22.69 -2.52
N LEU A 267 24.16 -21.42 -2.94
CA LEU A 267 25.29 -20.70 -3.56
C LEU A 267 26.48 -20.57 -2.60
N ILE A 268 26.22 -20.18 -1.35
CA ILE A 268 27.26 -20.07 -0.31
C ILE A 268 27.89 -21.43 -0.05
N GLY A 269 27.09 -22.50 -0.03
CA GLY A 269 27.57 -23.88 0.12
C GLY A 269 28.48 -24.32 -1.04
N LYS A 270 28.06 -24.08 -2.29
CA LYS A 270 28.84 -24.37 -3.50
C LYS A 270 30.15 -23.57 -3.53
N TYR A 271 30.09 -22.29 -3.17
CA TYR A 271 31.27 -21.45 -3.06
C TYR A 271 32.29 -22.03 -2.07
N ARG A 272 31.83 -22.41 -0.87
CA ARG A 272 32.69 -23.02 0.15
C ARG A 272 33.28 -24.34 -0.34
N ALA A 273 32.50 -25.18 -1.03
CA ALA A 273 33.00 -26.44 -1.58
C ALA A 273 34.12 -26.21 -2.61
N ALA A 274 34.05 -25.14 -3.40
CA ALA A 274 35.05 -24.80 -4.40
C ALA A 274 36.32 -24.13 -3.82
N LYS A 275 36.16 -23.24 -2.83
CA LYS A 275 37.26 -22.41 -2.29
C LYS A 275 37.81 -22.88 -0.94
N GLY A 276 37.10 -23.73 -0.22
CA GLY A 276 37.39 -24.11 1.17
C GLY A 276 36.99 -23.06 2.22
N ILE A 277 36.57 -21.86 1.80
CA ILE A 277 36.20 -20.73 2.66
C ILE A 277 34.88 -20.10 2.22
N TYR A 278 34.23 -19.33 3.09
CA TYR A 278 33.05 -18.54 2.76
C TYR A 278 33.40 -17.27 1.97
N PRO A 279 32.45 -16.66 1.21
CA PRO A 279 32.68 -15.39 0.55
C PRO A 279 33.19 -14.34 1.52
N PHE A 280 34.33 -13.71 1.21
CA PHE A 280 35.00 -12.71 2.05
C PHE A 280 35.49 -13.17 3.43
N GLN A 281 35.49 -14.48 3.73
CA GLN A 281 36.05 -15.03 4.96
C GLN A 281 37.51 -14.58 5.15
N GLY A 282 37.84 -14.07 6.34
CA GLY A 282 39.21 -13.68 6.69
C GLY A 282 39.76 -12.40 6.02
N ARG A 283 38.97 -11.67 5.22
CA ARG A 283 39.45 -10.43 4.56
C ARG A 283 39.65 -9.23 5.50
N LYS A 284 38.97 -9.19 6.65
CA LYS A 284 38.97 -8.08 7.60
C LYS A 284 38.85 -8.59 9.03
N ASP A 285 39.39 -7.82 9.97
CA ASP A 285 39.26 -8.08 11.41
C ASP A 285 37.84 -7.82 11.91
N ASN A 286 37.11 -6.90 11.28
CA ASN A 286 35.71 -6.60 11.61
C ASN A 286 34.74 -7.52 10.86
N PRO A 287 33.54 -7.79 11.41
CA PRO A 287 32.48 -8.48 10.69
C PRO A 287 32.14 -7.80 9.36
N ILE A 288 32.01 -8.59 8.31
CA ILE A 288 31.59 -8.15 6.98
C ILE A 288 30.10 -8.39 6.83
N TYR A 289 29.37 -7.40 6.33
CA TYR A 289 27.96 -7.46 6.00
C TYR A 289 27.76 -7.21 4.51
N VAL A 290 26.81 -7.91 3.92
CA VAL A 290 26.25 -7.60 2.60
C VAL A 290 24.74 -7.49 2.77
N HIS A 291 24.19 -6.35 2.36
CA HIS A 291 22.75 -6.15 2.28
C HIS A 291 22.28 -6.41 0.86
N ILE A 292 21.43 -7.42 0.69
CA ILE A 292 20.80 -7.73 -0.60
C ILE A 292 19.54 -6.88 -0.69
N ALA A 293 19.68 -5.69 -1.27
CA ALA A 293 18.66 -4.66 -1.36
C ALA A 293 18.74 -3.93 -2.71
N ASN A 294 17.62 -3.77 -3.39
CA ASN A 294 17.54 -2.89 -4.57
C ASN A 294 17.49 -1.42 -4.15
N ASP A 295 17.49 -0.50 -5.12
CA ASP A 295 17.43 0.95 -4.87
C ASP A 295 16.26 1.40 -3.98
N LYS A 296 15.08 0.77 -4.10
CA LYS A 296 13.93 1.07 -3.25
C LYS A 296 14.13 0.61 -1.80
N GLN A 297 14.91 -0.45 -1.60
CA GLN A 297 15.13 -1.09 -0.31
C GLN A 297 16.33 -0.53 0.46
N LYS A 298 17.27 0.16 -0.21
CA LYS A 298 18.49 0.73 0.41
C LYS A 298 18.22 1.62 1.61
N LYS A 299 17.08 2.31 1.67
CA LYS A 299 16.73 3.14 2.84
C LYS A 299 16.58 2.29 4.11
N ALA A 300 16.08 1.07 3.99
CA ALA A 300 15.89 0.16 5.12
C ALA A 300 17.21 -0.40 5.68
N THR A 301 18.33 -0.29 4.95
CA THR A 301 19.63 -0.83 5.37
C THR A 301 20.47 0.16 6.19
N LYS A 302 19.98 1.38 6.42
CA LYS A 302 20.76 2.47 7.04
C LYS A 302 21.02 2.28 8.53
N ASP A 303 20.14 1.57 9.24
CA ASP A 303 20.25 1.34 10.69
C ASP A 303 21.09 0.10 11.01
N GLY A 304 22.25 -0.02 10.36
CA GLY A 304 23.17 -1.14 10.53
C GLY A 304 23.60 -1.38 11.98
N PRO A 305 24.27 -2.51 12.27
CA PRO A 305 24.71 -2.84 13.62
C PRO A 305 25.52 -1.71 14.26
N LYS A 306 25.24 -1.37 15.53
CA LYS A 306 26.01 -0.35 16.27
C LYS A 306 27.48 -0.72 16.49
N SER A 307 27.83 -2.01 16.34
CA SER A 307 29.21 -2.51 16.43
C SER A 307 30.01 -2.17 15.17
N PRO A 308 31.33 -1.91 15.26
CA PRO A 308 32.20 -1.77 14.09
C PRO A 308 32.02 -2.94 13.11
N HIS A 309 31.80 -2.61 11.84
CA HIS A 309 31.59 -3.58 10.79
C HIS A 309 31.95 -2.96 9.43
N VAL A 310 32.15 -3.81 8.42
CA VAL A 310 32.39 -3.41 7.04
C VAL A 310 31.18 -3.83 6.21
N VAL A 311 30.60 -2.90 5.45
CA VAL A 311 29.54 -3.22 4.50
C VAL A 311 30.17 -3.34 3.12
N ILE A 312 30.04 -4.51 2.49
CA ILE A 312 30.48 -4.77 1.13
C ILE A 312 29.28 -4.59 0.18
N PRO A 313 29.44 -3.87 -0.95
CA PRO A 313 28.39 -3.75 -1.95
C PRO A 313 27.92 -5.11 -2.47
N LEU A 314 26.62 -5.24 -2.76
CA LEU A 314 26.06 -6.46 -3.34
C LEU A 314 26.76 -6.85 -4.66
N ALA A 315 27.10 -5.87 -5.50
CA ALA A 315 27.79 -6.11 -6.77
C ALA A 315 29.11 -6.88 -6.58
N GLU A 316 29.90 -6.51 -5.56
CA GLU A 316 31.15 -7.19 -5.23
C GLU A 316 30.91 -8.60 -4.69
N PHE A 317 29.88 -8.80 -3.88
CA PHE A 317 29.50 -10.13 -3.37
C PHE A 317 29.09 -11.09 -4.50
N ILE A 318 28.31 -10.60 -5.46
CA ILE A 318 27.91 -11.38 -6.63
C ILE A 318 29.11 -11.70 -7.51
N ALA A 319 29.96 -10.71 -7.81
CA ALA A 319 31.19 -10.93 -8.60
C ALA A 319 32.14 -11.95 -7.95
N GLU A 320 32.30 -11.93 -6.61
CA GLU A 320 33.08 -12.92 -5.87
C GLU A 320 32.54 -14.34 -6.10
N ILE A 321 31.23 -14.53 -5.98
CA ILE A 321 30.58 -15.84 -6.16
C ILE A 321 30.71 -16.30 -7.62
N GLU A 322 30.41 -15.43 -8.59
CA GLU A 322 30.50 -15.74 -10.03
C GLU A 322 31.92 -16.14 -10.45
N SER A 323 32.94 -15.39 -10.00
CA SER A 323 34.34 -15.69 -10.31
C SER A 323 34.78 -17.06 -9.81
N THR A 324 34.14 -17.56 -8.75
CA THR A 324 34.44 -18.87 -8.16
C THR A 324 33.63 -19.99 -8.79
N LEU A 325 32.35 -19.75 -9.09
CA LEU A 325 31.44 -20.77 -9.61
C LEU A 325 31.41 -20.85 -11.13
N GLY A 326 32.03 -19.90 -11.84
CA GLY A 326 32.22 -19.94 -13.30
C GLY A 326 30.93 -19.77 -14.11
N HIS A 327 29.88 -19.22 -13.52
CA HIS A 327 28.62 -18.94 -14.21
C HIS A 327 27.92 -17.73 -13.60
N GLU A 328 26.99 -17.17 -14.36
CA GLU A 328 26.22 -16.00 -13.96
C GLU A 328 25.23 -16.32 -12.82
N ILE A 329 25.19 -15.45 -11.81
CA ILE A 329 24.29 -15.54 -10.65
C ILE A 329 23.11 -14.60 -10.82
N ALA A 330 21.91 -15.13 -10.57
CA ALA A 330 20.66 -14.36 -10.49
C ALA A 330 20.58 -13.63 -9.15
N GLU A 331 20.27 -12.33 -9.20
CA GLU A 331 20.12 -11.50 -8.01
C GLU A 331 18.66 -11.45 -7.57
N TYR A 332 18.33 -12.15 -6.49
CA TYR A 332 17.00 -12.16 -5.92
C TYR A 332 16.90 -11.25 -4.70
N TYR A 333 15.85 -10.43 -4.67
CA TYR A 333 15.63 -9.42 -3.66
C TYR A 333 14.38 -9.74 -2.84
N ASP A 334 14.20 -9.07 -1.70
CA ASP A 334 12.92 -9.15 -0.99
C ASP A 334 11.79 -8.72 -1.94
N PRO A 335 10.69 -9.48 -2.06
CA PRO A 335 9.62 -9.12 -2.98
C PRO A 335 8.86 -7.86 -2.55
N GLN A 336 9.08 -7.34 -1.33
CA GLN A 336 8.47 -6.12 -0.81
C GLN A 336 9.42 -4.92 -0.95
N TYR A 337 8.92 -3.76 -1.40
CA TYR A 337 9.77 -2.57 -1.61
C TYR A 337 9.98 -1.72 -0.35
N SER A 338 9.02 -1.74 0.57
CA SER A 338 9.04 -0.98 1.82
C SER A 338 8.64 -1.88 2.98
N GLY A 339 9.42 -1.87 4.05
CA GLY A 339 9.07 -2.59 5.28
C GLY A 339 7.86 -1.94 5.98
N VAL A 340 6.89 -2.75 6.42
CA VAL A 340 5.78 -2.30 7.28
C VAL A 340 6.08 -2.69 8.73
N TYR A 341 6.27 -3.98 8.98
CA TYR A 341 6.57 -4.53 10.32
C TYR A 341 7.99 -5.10 10.43
N LYS A 342 8.66 -5.29 9.29
CA LYS A 342 9.96 -5.96 9.19
C LYS A 342 10.80 -5.35 8.07
N PRO A 343 12.14 -5.47 8.13
CA PRO A 343 13.00 -5.02 7.06
C PRO A 343 12.69 -5.73 5.73
N SER A 344 12.80 -5.01 4.63
CA SER A 344 12.53 -5.52 3.27
C SER A 344 13.82 -5.71 2.48
N PHE A 345 14.77 -6.45 3.04
CA PHE A 345 16.06 -6.81 2.42
C PHE A 345 16.60 -8.11 3.03
N TYR A 346 17.63 -8.72 2.45
CA TYR A 346 18.33 -9.87 3.05
C TYR A 346 19.71 -9.49 3.56
N THR A 347 20.20 -10.24 4.54
CA THR A 347 21.50 -9.96 5.15
C THR A 347 22.39 -11.19 5.08
N TYR A 348 23.55 -11.04 4.45
CA TYR A 348 24.68 -11.93 4.64
C TYR A 348 25.68 -11.29 5.61
N LYS A 349 26.25 -12.10 6.49
CA LYS A 349 27.29 -11.68 7.43
C LYS A 349 28.36 -12.77 7.49
N VAL A 350 29.63 -12.38 7.51
CA VAL A 350 30.74 -13.28 7.81
C VAL A 350 31.70 -12.62 8.79
N HIS A 351 32.18 -13.39 9.76
CA HIS A 351 33.22 -12.97 10.68
C HIS A 351 34.02 -14.20 11.11
N GLN A 352 35.34 -14.12 10.97
CA GLN A 352 36.24 -15.27 11.14
C GLN A 352 35.77 -16.40 10.22
N ASP A 353 35.53 -17.60 10.75
CA ASP A 353 35.04 -18.78 10.05
C ASP A 353 33.52 -18.97 10.13
N ILE A 354 32.78 -18.00 10.67
CA ILE A 354 31.33 -18.08 10.88
C ILE A 354 30.60 -17.17 9.91
N TYR A 355 29.63 -17.72 9.18
CA TYR A 355 28.69 -16.95 8.37
C TYR A 355 27.25 -17.03 8.90
N PHE A 356 26.46 -16.02 8.55
CA PHE A 356 25.01 -16.00 8.72
C PHE A 356 24.37 -15.48 7.44
N PHE A 357 23.21 -16.04 7.09
CA PHE A 357 22.34 -15.49 6.07
C PHE A 357 20.90 -15.45 6.58
N ALA A 358 20.25 -14.30 6.48
CA ALA A 358 18.93 -14.08 7.08
C ALA A 358 17.92 -13.48 6.10
N ILE A 359 16.69 -13.98 6.21
CA ILE A 359 15.47 -13.41 5.61
C ILE A 359 14.48 -13.01 6.72
N HIS A 360 13.57 -12.08 6.40
CA HIS A 360 12.54 -11.61 7.32
C HIS A 360 11.16 -12.06 6.83
N VAL A 361 10.43 -12.83 7.62
CA VAL A 361 9.13 -13.43 7.26
C VAL A 361 8.01 -12.94 8.15
N HIS A 362 6.77 -13.02 7.66
CA HIS A 362 5.57 -12.65 8.41
C HIS A 362 5.00 -13.83 9.22
N GLN A 363 5.02 -15.03 8.65
CA GLN A 363 4.40 -16.21 9.26
C GLN A 363 5.26 -16.78 10.42
N PRO A 364 4.61 -17.32 11.47
CA PRO A 364 5.28 -18.01 12.56
C PRO A 364 5.69 -19.44 12.17
N PHE A 365 6.58 -19.60 11.19
CA PHE A 365 7.07 -20.94 10.84
C PHE A 365 7.74 -21.62 12.05
N PRO A 366 7.64 -22.95 12.19
CA PRO A 366 8.25 -23.67 13.31
C PRO A 366 9.78 -23.47 13.39
N PHE A 367 10.41 -23.19 12.26
CA PHE A 367 11.83 -22.89 12.14
C PHE A 367 12.15 -21.36 12.16
N ALA A 368 11.17 -20.48 12.39
CA ALA A 368 11.40 -19.05 12.41
C ALA A 368 11.52 -18.50 13.85
N LYS A 369 12.46 -17.59 14.09
CA LYS A 369 12.60 -16.85 15.34
C LYS A 369 11.64 -15.67 15.34
N LYS A 370 10.72 -15.60 16.31
CA LYS A 370 9.92 -14.38 16.54
C LYS A 370 10.81 -13.21 16.96
N VAL A 371 10.65 -12.07 16.29
CA VAL A 371 11.35 -10.81 16.62
C VAL A 371 10.36 -9.83 17.25
N SER A 372 9.21 -9.61 16.61
CA SER A 372 8.08 -8.82 17.13
C SER A 372 6.76 -9.36 16.57
N GLU A 373 5.65 -8.68 16.85
CA GLU A 373 4.38 -8.97 16.17
C GLU A 373 4.56 -8.82 14.65
N PHE A 374 4.05 -9.79 13.88
CA PHE A 374 4.15 -9.83 12.41
C PHE A 374 5.57 -9.82 11.81
N TYR A 375 6.59 -10.07 12.64
CA TYR A 375 7.98 -10.12 12.23
C TYR A 375 8.70 -11.33 12.86
N TYR A 376 9.04 -12.26 11.99
CA TYR A 376 9.85 -13.42 12.28
C TYR A 376 11.10 -13.39 11.39
N LYS A 377 12.15 -14.08 11.82
CA LYS A 377 13.42 -14.17 11.11
C LYS A 377 13.78 -15.64 10.90
N VAL A 378 14.13 -16.01 9.67
CA VAL A 378 14.75 -17.30 9.36
C VAL A 378 16.20 -17.02 9.01
N GLU A 379 17.10 -17.71 9.69
CA GLU A 379 18.55 -17.48 9.58
C GLU A 379 19.25 -18.83 9.45
N ILE A 380 20.18 -18.93 8.51
CA ILE A 380 21.06 -20.10 8.32
C ILE A 380 22.50 -19.72 8.67
N SER A 381 23.26 -20.69 9.17
CA SER A 381 24.65 -20.50 9.58
C SER A 381 25.39 -21.83 9.61
N ASN A 382 26.71 -21.80 9.46
CA ASN A 382 27.58 -22.95 9.76
C ASN A 382 27.87 -23.14 11.24
N TYR A 383 27.39 -22.22 12.09
CA TYR A 383 27.53 -22.29 13.53
C TYR A 383 26.18 -22.04 14.22
N PRO A 384 25.17 -22.92 13.99
CA PRO A 384 23.88 -22.79 14.64
C PRO A 384 24.03 -23.00 16.14
N THR A 385 23.48 -22.09 16.93
CA THR A 385 23.45 -22.20 18.39
C THR A 385 22.04 -21.92 18.89
N PHE A 386 21.70 -22.47 20.06
CA PHE A 386 20.43 -22.14 20.71
C PHE A 386 20.24 -20.61 20.91
N ARG A 387 21.35 -19.88 21.11
CA ARG A 387 21.37 -18.43 21.33
C ARG A 387 21.08 -17.63 20.06
N ASN A 388 21.71 -17.97 18.93
CA ASN A 388 21.46 -17.28 17.66
C ASN A 388 20.14 -17.74 17.01
N ARG A 389 19.70 -18.99 17.28
CA ARG A 389 18.55 -19.66 16.65
C ARG A 389 18.66 -19.68 15.12
N ALA A 390 19.89 -19.71 14.61
CA ALA A 390 20.15 -20.03 13.21
C ALA A 390 20.07 -21.55 13.01
N HIS A 391 19.86 -21.96 11.77
CA HIS A 391 19.82 -23.37 11.38
C HIS A 391 21.04 -23.75 10.58
N ASP A 392 21.46 -25.02 10.69
CA ASP A 392 22.32 -25.60 9.67
C ASP A 392 21.55 -25.62 8.32
N PRO A 393 22.13 -25.16 7.21
CA PRO A 393 21.43 -25.10 5.93
C PRO A 393 20.97 -26.47 5.42
N GLN A 394 21.81 -27.51 5.54
CA GLN A 394 21.47 -28.83 5.04
C GLN A 394 20.34 -29.43 5.86
N LEU A 395 20.38 -29.30 7.19
CA LEU A 395 19.31 -29.77 8.06
C LEU A 395 17.99 -29.02 7.81
N LEU A 396 18.03 -27.69 7.66
CA LEU A 396 16.82 -26.91 7.39
C LEU A 396 16.21 -27.24 6.04
N PHE A 397 17.02 -27.30 4.97
CA PHE A 397 16.49 -27.46 3.62
C PHE A 397 15.97 -28.88 3.34
N ASN A 398 16.41 -29.86 4.12
CA ASN A 398 15.93 -31.25 4.08
C ASN A 398 14.83 -31.51 5.14
N SER A 399 14.42 -30.50 5.91
CA SER A 399 13.37 -30.65 6.91
C SER A 399 12.00 -30.77 6.22
N PRO A 400 11.13 -31.71 6.65
CA PRO A 400 9.78 -31.86 6.08
C PRO A 400 8.97 -30.56 6.16
N GLU A 401 9.12 -29.81 7.26
CA GLU A 401 8.40 -28.55 7.48
C GLU A 401 8.82 -27.50 6.45
N PHE A 402 10.13 -27.35 6.20
CA PHE A 402 10.64 -26.39 5.23
C PHE A 402 10.23 -26.78 3.80
N GLU A 403 10.36 -28.06 3.44
CA GLU A 403 9.94 -28.54 2.12
C GLU A 403 8.44 -28.37 1.89
N GLN A 404 7.62 -28.62 2.91
CA GLN A 404 6.18 -28.46 2.81
C GLN A 404 5.80 -27.01 2.51
N GLU A 405 6.47 -26.04 3.14
CA GLU A 405 6.26 -24.61 2.85
C GLU A 405 6.66 -24.25 1.42
N LEU A 406 7.79 -24.76 0.92
CA LEU A 406 8.24 -24.50 -0.46
C LEU A 406 7.30 -25.09 -1.53
N LYS A 407 6.61 -26.19 -1.21
CA LYS A 407 5.65 -26.85 -2.11
C LYS A 407 4.29 -26.12 -2.17
N LYS A 408 4.04 -25.13 -1.31
CA LYS A 408 2.77 -24.38 -1.33
C LYS A 408 2.67 -23.55 -2.60
N LYS A 409 1.46 -23.52 -3.17
CA LYS A 409 1.14 -22.72 -4.35
C LYS A 409 1.16 -21.23 -4.00
N ILE A 410 1.96 -20.46 -4.73
CA ILE A 410 1.94 -19.00 -4.69
C ILE A 410 0.70 -18.54 -5.48
N GLN A 411 -0.21 -17.81 -4.84
CA GLN A 411 -1.48 -17.41 -5.48
C GLN A 411 -1.26 -16.39 -6.59
N LYS A 412 -0.34 -15.44 -6.38
CA LYS A 412 0.00 -14.39 -7.35
C LYS A 412 1.37 -14.60 -8.00
N GLU A 413 1.67 -15.82 -8.45
CA GLU A 413 3.00 -16.16 -9.01
C GLU A 413 3.49 -15.19 -10.09
N GLY A 414 2.65 -14.83 -11.06
CA GLY A 414 3.02 -13.88 -12.13
C GLY A 414 3.38 -12.48 -11.62
N PHE A 415 2.85 -12.05 -10.47
CA PHE A 415 3.20 -10.79 -9.84
C PHE A 415 4.60 -10.85 -9.21
N PHE A 416 4.94 -11.93 -8.51
CA PHE A 416 6.28 -12.12 -7.92
C PHE A 416 7.33 -12.29 -9.01
N ARG A 417 7.02 -13.07 -10.05
CA ARG A 417 7.89 -13.25 -11.20
C ARG A 417 8.22 -11.92 -11.89
N LYS A 418 7.21 -11.08 -12.18
CA LYS A 418 7.44 -9.73 -12.75
C LYS A 418 8.34 -8.85 -11.86
N ARG A 419 8.24 -9.00 -10.53
CA ARG A 419 9.09 -8.24 -9.59
C ARG A 419 10.52 -8.76 -9.58
N GLU A 420 10.71 -10.08 -9.59
CA GLU A 420 12.02 -10.70 -9.73
C GLU A 420 12.67 -10.28 -11.05
N GLU A 421 11.98 -10.45 -12.18
CA GLU A 421 12.45 -10.04 -13.52
C GLU A 421 12.87 -8.56 -13.58
N LYS A 422 12.20 -7.68 -12.83
CA LYS A 422 12.54 -6.25 -12.79
C LYS A 422 13.90 -5.96 -12.14
N TYR A 423 14.31 -6.76 -11.16
CA TYR A 423 15.55 -6.53 -10.40
C TYR A 423 16.57 -7.65 -10.57
N ILE A 424 16.27 -8.69 -11.34
CA ILE A 424 17.26 -9.73 -11.63
C ILE A 424 18.46 -9.06 -12.32
N HIS A 425 19.66 -9.34 -11.82
CA HIS A 425 20.91 -8.72 -12.29
C HIS A 425 20.97 -7.18 -12.12
N PHE A 426 20.19 -6.62 -11.18
CA PHE A 426 20.11 -5.18 -10.96
C PHE A 426 21.47 -4.51 -10.73
N THR A 427 22.43 -5.17 -10.07
CA THR A 427 23.75 -4.59 -9.87
C THR A 427 24.65 -4.61 -11.11
N LYS A 428 24.34 -5.45 -12.10
CA LYS A 428 25.14 -5.60 -13.33
C LYS A 428 24.77 -4.57 -14.40
N GLY A 429 23.50 -4.17 -14.46
CA GLY A 429 23.02 -3.16 -15.42
C GLY A 429 23.47 -1.72 -15.14
N LYS A 430 23.96 -1.42 -13.93
CA LYS A 430 24.45 -0.07 -13.56
C LYS A 430 25.94 0.17 -13.86
N ILE A 431 26.69 -0.87 -14.23
CA ILE A 431 28.14 -0.76 -14.47
C ILE A 431 28.42 -0.16 -15.87
N THR A 432 27.46 -0.20 -16.80
CA THR A 432 27.62 0.29 -18.17
C THR A 432 27.45 1.81 -18.34
N GLU A 433 26.85 2.53 -17.39
CA GLU A 433 26.65 3.99 -17.53
C GLU A 433 27.80 4.83 -16.95
N GLU A 434 28.52 4.35 -15.94
CA GLU A 434 29.62 5.12 -15.31
C GLU A 434 30.98 4.97 -16.02
N HIS A 435 31.09 4.15 -17.07
CA HIS A 435 32.33 3.99 -17.86
C HIS A 435 32.31 4.60 -19.27
N ASN A 436 31.17 5.14 -19.74
CA ASN A 436 31.08 5.81 -21.05
C ASN A 436 31.15 7.35 -20.98
N GLY A 437 31.37 7.94 -19.80
CA GLY A 437 31.50 9.39 -19.60
C GLY A 437 32.92 9.97 -19.79
N GLY A 438 33.88 9.16 -20.24
CA GLY A 438 35.28 9.55 -20.36
C GLY A 438 35.75 9.67 -21.82
N ASN A 439 36.05 10.89 -22.24
CA ASN A 439 36.82 11.28 -23.43
C ASN A 439 36.17 11.08 -24.81
N LEU A 440 35.58 12.17 -25.33
CA LEU A 440 35.79 12.61 -26.70
C LEU A 440 35.95 14.14 -26.73
N LYS A 441 37.20 14.60 -26.52
CA LYS A 441 37.68 15.88 -27.07
C LYS A 441 38.38 15.58 -28.40
N LYS A 442 37.91 16.20 -29.48
CA LYS A 442 38.55 16.53 -30.78
C LYS A 442 37.41 16.95 -31.71
N GLN A 443 37.39 18.09 -32.40
CA GLN A 443 38.39 19.12 -32.74
C GLN A 443 37.82 20.51 -32.48
#